data_AF-A0A9W6WCZ7-F1
#
_entry.id   AF-A0A9W6WCZ7-F1
#
_cell.length_a   1.000
_cell.length_b   1.000
_cell.length_c   1.000
_cell.angle_alpha   90.00
_cell.angle_beta   90.00
_cell.angle_gamma   90.00
#
_symmetry.space_group_name_H-M   'P 1'
#
loop_
_entity.id
_entity.type
_entity.pdbx_description
1 polymer ?
#
loop_
_entity_poly.entity_id
_entity_poly.type
_entity_poly.pdbx_seq_one_letter_code
_entity_poly.pdbx_strand_id
1 'polypeptide(L)'
;MKKRANTKRPTIPKKLLQGLSTSKDNKKKKEPSTLDELFTDGVDQEESGDRWLSSDLAKALRFYQLSFTSYKKCLEIDPTYFDGIYNLSRLLLSVYNNFIKNEAVNVNLLVNVADAISGDGVIQSLIDIIRFYENSLNTIENNQVSGLTKLPIDMYYNAALCYFELIEDIISNENIDDVKSNDIVLILNKAQLLFNKVLKEQVAELDNFIFSFTIGESEEDKNNQSQSPKDEEYASIEETVTPSVVLDTVLNCYRLISTAFEAAITDFQVKKIEEVSESFISDADTISRTLLERFQDKENSLGINDIDVIPNLTVDEADELRLTKITYNGSKLISFNELVNNWENENCKIEAFDINRENFKK
;
A
#
# COMPACT_ATOMS: atom_id res chain seq x y z
N MET A 1 -14.46 -22.88 12.67
CA MET A 1 -14.21 -22.28 11.34
C MET A 1 -14.96 -20.96 11.23
N LYS A 2 -14.34 -19.85 11.67
CA LYS A 2 -14.91 -18.50 11.53
C LYS A 2 -14.39 -17.90 10.21
N LYS A 3 -15.30 -17.36 9.41
CA LYS A 3 -15.02 -16.70 8.12
C LYS A 3 -14.25 -15.40 8.38
N ARG A 4 -13.09 -15.22 7.73
CA ARG A 4 -12.36 -13.94 7.66
C ARG A 4 -13.26 -12.90 6.98
N ALA A 5 -13.39 -11.73 7.60
CA ALA A 5 -14.14 -10.61 7.07
C ALA A 5 -13.36 -9.97 5.93
N ASN A 6 -14.05 -9.75 4.81
CA ASN A 6 -13.54 -9.11 3.61
C ASN A 6 -13.47 -7.60 3.90
N THR A 7 -12.27 -7.03 3.99
CA THR A 7 -12.05 -5.58 4.13
C THR A 7 -12.45 -4.91 2.82
N LYS A 8 -13.56 -4.18 2.84
CA LYS A 8 -14.01 -3.37 1.70
C LYS A 8 -13.15 -2.11 1.62
N ARG A 9 -12.50 -1.90 0.47
CA ARG A 9 -11.83 -0.65 0.11
C ARG A 9 -12.84 0.52 0.11
N PRO A 10 -12.41 1.76 0.41
CA PRO A 10 -13.31 2.91 0.44
C PRO A 10 -13.89 3.17 -0.95
N THR A 11 -15.22 3.09 -1.05
CA THR A 11 -16.02 3.44 -2.23
C THR A 11 -16.97 4.56 -1.85
N ILE A 12 -17.06 5.60 -2.69
CA ILE A 12 -18.02 6.70 -2.53
C ILE A 12 -19.47 6.13 -2.61
N PRO A 13 -20.37 6.41 -1.65
CA PRO A 13 -21.71 5.82 -1.64
C PRO A 13 -22.61 6.27 -2.81
N LYS A 14 -23.21 5.29 -3.49
CA LYS A 14 -24.17 5.37 -4.62
C LYS A 14 -25.34 6.36 -4.53
N LYS A 15 -25.59 7.03 -3.42
CA LYS A 15 -26.74 7.96 -3.28
C LYS A 15 -26.44 9.40 -3.72
N LEU A 16 -25.17 9.74 -3.92
CA LEU A 16 -24.75 11.09 -4.32
C LEU A 16 -24.79 11.35 -5.84
N LEU A 17 -24.86 10.29 -6.66
CA LEU A 17 -24.95 10.41 -8.12
C LEU A 17 -26.38 10.23 -8.67
N GLN A 18 -27.36 9.89 -7.81
CA GLN A 18 -28.71 9.54 -8.25
C GLN A 18 -29.65 10.74 -8.50
N GLY A 19 -29.22 11.96 -8.18
CA GLY A 19 -30.00 13.18 -8.37
C GLY A 19 -30.14 13.68 -9.82
N LEU A 20 -29.41 13.10 -10.78
CA LEU A 20 -29.38 13.57 -12.18
C LEU A 20 -29.95 12.59 -13.21
N SER A 21 -30.45 11.43 -12.79
CA SER A 21 -30.98 10.44 -13.74
C SER A 21 -32.51 10.42 -13.78
N THR A 22 -33.08 11.24 -14.68
CA THR A 22 -34.38 10.93 -15.27
C THR A 22 -34.23 10.76 -16.78
N SER A 23 -34.90 9.72 -17.29
CA SER A 23 -35.13 9.37 -18.70
C SER A 23 -34.03 8.56 -19.41
N LYS A 24 -34.29 7.25 -19.52
CA LYS A 24 -33.70 6.36 -20.52
C LYS A 24 -34.17 6.79 -21.91
N ASP A 25 -33.24 7.26 -22.74
CA ASP A 25 -33.40 7.28 -24.19
C ASP A 25 -32.09 6.84 -24.87
N ASN A 26 -32.22 5.97 -25.87
CA ASN A 26 -31.15 5.44 -26.71
C ASN A 26 -30.51 6.55 -27.57
N LYS A 27 -29.75 7.46 -26.95
CA LYS A 27 -28.78 8.30 -27.67
C LYS A 27 -27.46 7.54 -27.72
N LYS A 28 -26.87 7.43 -28.92
CA LYS A 28 -25.46 7.04 -29.10
C LYS A 28 -24.66 7.82 -28.06
N LYS A 29 -24.06 7.11 -27.08
CA LYS A 29 -23.19 7.76 -26.10
C LYS A 29 -22.16 8.54 -26.90
N LYS A 30 -22.20 9.87 -26.77
CA LYS A 30 -21.14 10.74 -27.29
C LYS A 30 -19.84 10.26 -26.64
N GLU A 31 -18.79 10.09 -27.43
CA GLU A 31 -17.49 9.72 -26.87
C GLU A 31 -17.07 10.79 -25.84
N PRO A 32 -16.58 10.39 -24.66
CA PRO A 32 -16.09 11.33 -23.66
C PRO A 32 -14.97 12.18 -24.27
N SER A 33 -15.06 13.48 -24.07
CA SER A 33 -14.22 14.45 -24.79
C SER A 33 -13.66 15.56 -23.90
N THR A 34 -14.30 15.85 -22.78
CA THR A 34 -13.76 16.76 -21.77
C THR A 34 -12.95 16.01 -20.73
N LEU A 35 -12.10 16.72 -19.98
CA LEU A 35 -11.30 16.15 -18.89
C LEU A 35 -12.18 15.38 -17.89
N ASP A 36 -13.26 16.00 -17.39
CA ASP A 36 -14.18 15.39 -16.43
C ASP A 36 -14.93 14.17 -17.00
N GLU A 37 -15.34 14.23 -18.28
CA GLU A 37 -16.02 13.11 -18.96
C GLU A 37 -15.08 11.91 -19.10
N LEU A 38 -13.82 12.15 -19.47
CA LEU A 38 -12.80 11.12 -19.61
C LEU A 38 -12.42 10.52 -18.26
N PHE A 39 -12.26 11.36 -17.23
CA PHE A 39 -11.97 10.89 -15.88
C PHE A 39 -13.10 10.02 -15.33
N THR A 40 -14.35 10.49 -15.46
CA THR A 40 -15.54 9.74 -15.03
C THR A 40 -15.67 8.41 -15.77
N ASP A 41 -15.44 8.39 -17.09
CA ASP A 41 -15.44 7.15 -17.84
C ASP A 41 -14.32 6.21 -17.34
N GLY A 42 -13.11 6.72 -17.11
CA GLY A 42 -12.01 5.95 -16.53
C GLY A 42 -12.40 5.22 -15.24
N VAL A 43 -13.05 5.93 -14.31
CA VAL A 43 -13.56 5.38 -13.05
C VAL A 43 -14.64 4.32 -13.29
N ASP A 44 -15.63 4.61 -14.15
CA ASP A 44 -16.72 3.67 -14.48
C ASP A 44 -16.21 2.36 -15.11
N GLN A 45 -15.18 2.45 -15.95
CA GLN A 45 -14.54 1.27 -16.56
C GLN A 45 -13.73 0.49 -15.52
N GLU A 46 -13.00 1.16 -14.62
CA GLU A 46 -12.25 0.51 -13.53
C GLU A 46 -13.18 -0.29 -12.61
N GLU A 47 -14.27 0.31 -12.15
CA GLU A 47 -15.30 -0.38 -11.33
C GLU A 47 -15.94 -1.56 -12.08
N SER A 48 -16.04 -1.45 -13.41
CA SER A 48 -16.50 -2.56 -14.24
C SER A 48 -15.47 -3.69 -14.25
N GLY A 49 -14.18 -3.38 -14.37
CA GLY A 49 -13.08 -4.35 -14.25
C GLY A 49 -13.13 -5.11 -12.93
N ASP A 50 -13.23 -4.40 -11.82
CA ASP A 50 -13.27 -4.98 -10.46
C ASP A 50 -14.44 -5.96 -10.27
N ARG A 51 -15.60 -5.64 -10.85
CA ARG A 51 -16.77 -6.55 -10.82
C ARG A 51 -16.53 -7.86 -11.54
N TRP A 52 -15.76 -7.85 -12.63
CA TRP A 52 -15.48 -9.06 -13.41
C TRP A 52 -14.26 -9.84 -12.89
N LEU A 53 -13.36 -9.21 -12.14
CA LEU A 53 -12.07 -9.78 -11.73
C LEU A 53 -12.19 -11.17 -11.08
N SER A 54 -13.23 -11.41 -10.28
CA SER A 54 -13.43 -12.71 -9.60
C SER A 54 -14.04 -13.82 -10.47
N SER A 55 -14.54 -13.51 -11.67
CA SER A 55 -15.33 -14.45 -12.49
C SER A 55 -14.91 -14.56 -13.95
N ASP A 56 -14.41 -13.47 -14.54
CA ASP A 56 -13.97 -13.40 -15.94
C ASP A 56 -12.78 -12.45 -16.05
N LEU A 57 -11.57 -13.03 -15.93
CA LEU A 57 -10.30 -12.30 -15.98
C LEU A 57 -10.09 -11.59 -17.32
N ALA A 58 -10.44 -12.23 -18.44
CA ALA A 58 -10.29 -11.63 -19.76
C ALA A 58 -11.16 -10.38 -19.90
N LYS A 59 -12.40 -10.45 -19.41
CA LYS A 59 -13.31 -9.31 -19.44
C LYS A 59 -12.90 -8.21 -18.47
N ALA A 60 -12.45 -8.57 -17.27
CA ALA A 60 -11.89 -7.60 -16.31
C ALA A 60 -10.72 -6.83 -16.93
N LEU A 61 -9.77 -7.53 -17.54
CA LEU A 61 -8.61 -6.92 -18.16
C LEU A 61 -8.96 -5.96 -19.31
N ARG A 62 -9.97 -6.28 -20.11
CA ARG A 62 -10.48 -5.38 -21.15
C ARG A 62 -11.07 -4.10 -20.57
N PHE A 63 -11.77 -4.18 -19.44
CA PHE A 63 -12.28 -2.99 -18.76
C PHE A 63 -11.15 -2.14 -18.17
N TYR A 64 -10.14 -2.77 -17.58
CA TYR A 64 -8.93 -2.05 -17.14
C TYR A 64 -8.21 -1.37 -18.31
N GLN A 65 -8.15 -2.00 -19.50
CA GLN A 65 -7.62 -1.36 -20.70
C GLN A 65 -8.40 -0.11 -21.11
N LEU A 66 -9.74 -0.14 -21.03
CA LEU A 66 -10.57 1.03 -21.31
C LEU A 66 -10.32 2.15 -20.29
N SER A 67 -10.28 1.79 -19.00
CA SER A 67 -9.96 2.74 -17.92
C SER A 67 -8.61 3.41 -18.14
N PHE A 68 -7.58 2.62 -18.41
CA PHE A 68 -6.23 3.07 -18.74
C PHE A 68 -6.21 4.05 -19.93
N THR A 69 -6.96 3.73 -20.99
CA THR A 69 -7.08 4.59 -22.18
C THR A 69 -7.71 5.94 -21.83
N SER A 70 -8.75 5.94 -21.00
CA SER A 70 -9.46 7.16 -20.59
C SER A 70 -8.58 8.03 -19.68
N TYR A 71 -7.89 7.45 -18.70
CA TYR A 71 -6.94 8.20 -17.86
C TYR A 71 -5.76 8.76 -18.66
N LYS A 72 -5.20 8.01 -19.62
CA LYS A 72 -4.16 8.53 -20.51
C LYS A 72 -4.64 9.77 -21.27
N LYS A 73 -5.85 9.74 -21.82
CA LYS A 73 -6.43 10.90 -22.51
C LYS A 73 -6.63 12.10 -21.58
N CYS A 74 -6.95 11.88 -20.30
CA CYS A 74 -6.96 12.96 -19.31
C CYS A 74 -5.58 13.64 -19.23
N LEU A 75 -4.52 12.84 -19.12
CA LEU A 75 -3.14 13.33 -19.00
C LEU A 75 -2.58 13.91 -20.30
N GLU A 76 -3.15 13.57 -21.45
CA GLU A 76 -2.87 14.26 -22.72
C GLU A 76 -3.46 15.67 -22.76
N ILE A 77 -4.64 15.87 -22.14
CA ILE A 77 -5.29 17.19 -22.03
C ILE A 77 -4.61 18.05 -20.96
N ASP A 78 -4.38 17.48 -19.78
CA ASP A 78 -3.71 18.13 -18.66
C ASP A 78 -2.73 17.15 -17.99
N PRO A 79 -1.43 17.23 -18.33
CA PRO A 79 -0.39 16.39 -17.76
C PRO A 79 -0.20 16.54 -16.25
N THR A 80 -0.76 17.59 -15.64
CA THR A 80 -0.69 17.85 -14.19
C THR A 80 -1.97 17.51 -13.45
N TYR A 81 -2.95 16.90 -14.14
CA TYR A 81 -4.22 16.54 -13.55
C TYR A 81 -4.07 15.44 -12.49
N PHE A 82 -4.14 15.86 -11.22
CA PHE A 82 -3.84 15.02 -10.07
C PHE A 82 -4.63 13.72 -10.05
N ASP A 83 -5.96 13.78 -10.19
CA ASP A 83 -6.81 12.58 -10.11
C ASP A 83 -6.48 11.57 -11.22
N GLY A 84 -6.17 12.06 -12.43
CA GLY A 84 -5.71 11.22 -13.53
C GLY A 84 -4.39 10.53 -13.24
N ILE A 85 -3.41 11.26 -12.68
CA ILE A 85 -2.11 10.71 -12.30
C ILE A 85 -2.28 9.65 -11.20
N TYR A 86 -3.03 9.99 -10.15
CA TYR A 86 -3.25 9.14 -8.99
C TYR A 86 -3.92 7.82 -9.39
N ASN A 87 -5.05 7.90 -10.10
CA ASN A 87 -5.81 6.71 -10.49
C ASN A 87 -5.07 5.86 -11.52
N LEU A 88 -4.38 6.47 -12.48
CA LEU A 88 -3.57 5.70 -13.44
C LEU A 88 -2.41 4.95 -12.75
N SER A 89 -1.71 5.59 -11.81
CA SER A 89 -0.64 4.94 -11.04
C SER A 89 -1.16 3.71 -10.30
N ARG A 90 -2.29 3.87 -9.59
CA ARG A 90 -2.93 2.78 -8.85
C ARG A 90 -3.45 1.67 -9.76
N LEU A 91 -4.06 2.01 -10.89
CA LEU A 91 -4.57 1.04 -11.86
C LEU A 91 -3.44 0.14 -12.36
N LEU A 92 -2.31 0.74 -12.75
CA LEU A 92 -1.15 0.00 -13.27
C LEU A 92 -0.61 -1.01 -12.25
N LEU A 93 -0.42 -0.58 -10.99
CA LEU A 93 0.04 -1.49 -9.93
C LEU A 93 -1.01 -2.57 -9.63
N SER A 94 -2.29 -2.23 -9.60
CA SER A 94 -3.38 -3.18 -9.39
C SER A 94 -3.42 -4.25 -10.48
N VAL A 95 -3.29 -3.86 -11.75
CA VAL A 95 -3.26 -4.80 -12.88
C VAL A 95 -2.02 -5.68 -12.82
N TYR A 96 -0.84 -5.13 -12.51
CA TYR A 96 0.36 -5.93 -12.32
C TYR A 96 0.16 -7.00 -11.24
N ASN A 97 -0.34 -6.63 -10.06
CA ASN A 97 -0.56 -7.57 -8.96
C ASN A 97 -1.57 -8.68 -9.30
N ASN A 98 -2.64 -8.33 -10.01
CA ASN A 98 -3.71 -9.29 -10.30
C ASN A 98 -3.44 -10.20 -11.50
N PHE A 99 -2.68 -9.73 -12.50
CA PHE A 99 -2.51 -10.44 -13.78
C PHE A 99 -1.08 -10.89 -14.06
N ILE A 100 -0.07 -10.25 -13.47
CA ILE A 100 1.35 -10.54 -13.73
C ILE A 100 1.99 -11.24 -12.54
N LYS A 101 1.92 -10.65 -11.34
CA LYS A 101 2.47 -11.26 -10.11
C LYS A 101 1.72 -12.54 -9.72
N ASN A 102 0.43 -12.61 -10.03
CA ASN A 102 -0.40 -13.75 -9.68
C ASN A 102 -0.08 -14.98 -10.57
N GLU A 103 0.72 -15.91 -10.05
CA GLU A 103 1.14 -17.13 -10.73
C GLU A 103 -0.03 -18.02 -11.22
N ALA A 104 -1.22 -17.88 -10.64
CA ALA A 104 -2.41 -18.61 -11.08
C ALA A 104 -3.01 -18.07 -12.39
N VAL A 105 -2.54 -16.91 -12.87
CA VAL A 105 -3.03 -16.24 -14.07
C VAL A 105 -1.99 -16.33 -15.17
N ASN A 106 -2.40 -16.88 -16.32
CA ASN A 106 -1.59 -16.82 -17.54
C ASN A 106 -2.29 -15.93 -18.57
N VAL A 107 -1.83 -14.68 -18.68
CA VAL A 107 -2.41 -13.66 -19.57
C VAL A 107 -2.42 -14.08 -21.03
N ASN A 108 -1.47 -14.92 -21.46
CA ASN A 108 -1.37 -15.41 -22.84
C ASN A 108 -2.50 -16.39 -23.21
N LEU A 109 -3.20 -16.95 -22.22
CA LEU A 109 -4.35 -17.83 -22.43
C LEU A 109 -5.68 -17.08 -22.43
N LEU A 110 -5.68 -15.78 -22.10
CA LEU A 110 -6.88 -14.96 -22.09
C LEU A 110 -7.26 -14.57 -23.52
N VAL A 111 -8.55 -14.62 -23.82
CA VAL A 111 -9.08 -14.31 -25.15
C VAL A 111 -9.47 -12.84 -25.25
N ASN A 112 -9.26 -12.23 -26.43
CA ASN A 112 -9.65 -10.84 -26.74
C ASN A 112 -9.00 -9.78 -25.85
N VAL A 113 -7.77 -10.01 -25.38
CA VAL A 113 -7.01 -9.06 -24.54
C VAL A 113 -5.79 -8.47 -25.26
N ALA A 114 -5.72 -8.58 -26.59
CA ALA A 114 -4.55 -8.18 -27.38
C ALA A 114 -4.12 -6.72 -27.11
N ASP A 115 -5.09 -5.80 -27.02
CA ASP A 115 -4.84 -4.38 -26.74
C ASP A 115 -4.36 -4.13 -25.30
N ALA A 116 -4.63 -5.07 -24.38
CA ALA A 116 -4.20 -4.94 -22.99
C ALA A 116 -2.76 -5.42 -22.77
N ILE A 117 -2.32 -6.41 -23.57
CA ILE A 117 -0.97 -6.99 -23.52
C ILE A 117 0.01 -6.34 -24.50
N SER A 118 -0.45 -5.41 -25.35
CA SER A 118 0.43 -4.66 -26.25
C SER A 118 1.37 -3.76 -25.44
N GLY A 119 2.50 -3.34 -26.04
CA GLY A 119 3.48 -2.49 -25.34
C GLY A 119 2.93 -1.13 -24.91
N ASP A 120 1.81 -0.69 -25.47
CA ASP A 120 1.08 0.52 -25.10
C ASP A 120 -0.20 0.25 -24.28
N GLY A 121 -0.45 -1.01 -23.90
CA GLY A 121 -1.62 -1.45 -23.14
C GLY A 121 -1.48 -1.26 -21.62
N VAL A 122 -2.50 -1.67 -20.88
CA VAL A 122 -2.56 -1.54 -19.41
C VAL A 122 -1.62 -2.51 -18.70
N ILE A 123 -1.25 -3.64 -19.32
CA ILE A 123 -0.19 -4.51 -18.81
C ILE A 123 1.14 -3.84 -19.13
N GLN A 124 1.83 -3.40 -18.08
CA GLN A 124 3.11 -2.73 -18.15
C GLN A 124 4.16 -3.53 -17.36
N SER A 125 5.43 -3.39 -17.73
CA SER A 125 6.52 -3.97 -16.94
C SER A 125 6.63 -3.25 -15.59
N LEU A 126 7.10 -3.95 -14.55
CA LEU A 126 7.28 -3.33 -13.24
C LEU A 126 8.20 -2.10 -13.30
N ILE A 127 9.22 -2.14 -14.16
CA ILE A 127 10.15 -1.01 -14.38
C ILE A 127 9.41 0.22 -14.93
N ASP A 128 8.48 0.02 -15.88
CA ASP A 128 7.71 1.14 -16.45
C ASP A 128 6.68 1.69 -15.47
N ILE A 129 6.11 0.83 -14.61
CA ILE A 129 5.24 1.24 -13.50
C ILE A 129 6.04 2.11 -12.50
N ILE A 130 7.24 1.67 -12.11
CA ILE A 130 8.14 2.44 -11.23
C ILE A 130 8.44 3.81 -11.85
N ARG A 131 8.84 3.85 -13.13
CA ARG A 131 9.12 5.11 -13.84
C ARG A 131 7.89 6.02 -13.86
N PHE A 132 6.70 5.45 -14.03
CA PHE A 132 5.45 6.22 -13.98
C PHE A 132 5.23 6.83 -12.59
N TYR A 133 5.41 6.06 -11.51
CA TYR A 133 5.36 6.58 -10.14
C TYR A 133 6.41 7.67 -9.90
N GLU A 134 7.67 7.47 -10.28
CA GLU A 134 8.73 8.47 -10.12
C GLU A 134 8.38 9.78 -10.84
N ASN A 135 7.94 9.70 -12.09
CA ASN A 135 7.51 10.86 -12.85
C ASN A 135 6.30 11.54 -12.23
N SER A 136 5.36 10.77 -11.69
CA SER A 136 4.16 11.27 -11.02
C SER A 136 4.51 12.05 -9.75
N LEU A 137 5.34 11.46 -8.88
CA LEU A 137 5.83 12.10 -7.66
C LEU A 137 6.59 13.39 -7.99
N ASN A 138 7.53 13.34 -8.96
CA ASN A 138 8.27 14.51 -9.40
C ASN A 138 7.37 15.60 -9.99
N THR A 139 6.38 15.22 -10.79
CA THR A 139 5.44 16.17 -11.41
C THR A 139 4.62 16.89 -10.34
N ILE A 140 4.12 16.16 -9.35
CA ILE A 140 3.26 16.75 -8.32
C ILE A 140 4.07 17.59 -7.33
N GLU A 141 5.24 17.12 -6.90
CA GLU A 141 6.12 17.85 -5.97
C GLU A 141 6.66 19.15 -6.59
N ASN A 142 7.02 19.14 -7.89
CA ASN A 142 7.62 20.32 -8.54
C ASN A 142 6.61 21.34 -9.06
N ASN A 143 5.41 20.92 -9.49
CA ASN A 143 4.47 21.82 -10.15
C ASN A 143 3.45 22.48 -9.23
N GLN A 144 3.53 22.27 -7.90
CA GLN A 144 2.54 22.77 -6.93
C GLN A 144 1.12 22.68 -7.49
N VAL A 145 0.71 21.45 -7.86
CA VAL A 145 -0.59 21.21 -8.51
C VAL A 145 -1.66 22.01 -7.76
N SER A 146 -2.33 22.91 -8.49
CA SER A 146 -3.14 23.96 -7.87
C SER A 146 -4.21 23.36 -6.95
N GLY A 147 -4.13 23.68 -5.66
CA GLY A 147 -5.07 23.19 -4.64
C GLY A 147 -4.60 21.98 -3.84
N LEU A 148 -3.47 21.35 -4.18
CA LEU A 148 -2.91 20.24 -3.41
C LEU A 148 -1.80 20.75 -2.47
N THR A 149 -2.07 20.78 -1.16
CA THR A 149 -1.11 21.23 -0.14
C THR A 149 -0.16 20.11 0.30
N LYS A 150 -0.56 18.84 0.15
CA LYS A 150 0.21 17.63 0.51
C LYS A 150 -0.18 16.48 -0.43
N LEU A 151 0.80 15.70 -0.86
CA LEU A 151 0.54 14.49 -1.65
C LEU A 151 -0.05 13.38 -0.77
N PRO A 152 -1.02 12.59 -1.27
CA PRO A 152 -1.48 11.41 -0.57
C PRO A 152 -0.33 10.42 -0.28
N ILE A 153 -0.27 10.00 0.97
CA ILE A 153 0.80 9.16 1.51
C ILE A 153 0.88 7.78 0.83
N ASP A 154 -0.28 7.27 0.39
CA ASP A 154 -0.41 5.99 -0.30
C ASP A 154 0.30 5.97 -1.65
N MET A 155 0.52 7.13 -2.30
CA MET A 155 1.36 7.19 -3.50
C MET A 155 2.81 6.83 -3.20
N TYR A 156 3.37 7.34 -2.10
CA TYR A 156 4.74 6.98 -1.68
C TYR A 156 4.81 5.52 -1.27
N TYR A 157 3.81 5.03 -0.54
CA TYR A 157 3.73 3.64 -0.11
C TYR A 157 3.66 2.68 -1.30
N ASN A 158 2.78 2.94 -2.27
CA ASN A 158 2.66 2.11 -3.47
C ASN A 158 3.93 2.14 -4.34
N ALA A 159 4.60 3.31 -4.44
CA ALA A 159 5.89 3.40 -5.11
C ALA A 159 6.98 2.59 -4.38
N ALA A 160 6.99 2.61 -3.04
CA ALA A 160 7.89 1.79 -2.23
C ALA A 160 7.64 0.29 -2.44
N LEU A 161 6.37 -0.13 -2.49
CA LEU A 161 5.99 -1.49 -2.82
C LEU A 161 6.48 -1.90 -4.21
N CYS A 162 6.34 -1.05 -5.24
CA CYS A 162 6.86 -1.38 -6.57
C CYS A 162 8.37 -1.68 -6.55
N TYR A 163 9.15 -0.91 -5.79
CA TYR A 163 10.58 -1.20 -5.60
C TYR A 163 10.84 -2.47 -4.81
N PHE A 164 10.03 -2.75 -3.79
CA PHE A 164 10.10 -4.00 -3.05
C PHE A 164 9.86 -5.18 -4.00
N GLU A 165 8.79 -5.15 -4.81
CA GLU A 165 8.52 -6.20 -5.79
C GLU A 165 9.63 -6.35 -6.82
N LEU A 166 10.33 -5.27 -7.17
CA LEU A 166 11.45 -5.36 -8.10
C LEU A 166 12.62 -6.16 -7.50
N ILE A 167 12.83 -6.10 -6.19
CA ILE A 167 13.82 -6.95 -5.52
C ILE A 167 13.35 -8.41 -5.51
N GLU A 168 12.07 -8.68 -5.26
CA GLU A 168 11.51 -10.04 -5.33
C GLU A 168 11.63 -10.65 -6.75
N ASP A 169 11.37 -9.85 -7.78
CA ASP A 169 11.51 -10.23 -9.19
C ASP A 169 12.98 -10.53 -9.55
N ILE A 170 13.95 -9.84 -8.94
CA ILE A 170 15.38 -10.14 -9.15
C ILE A 170 15.75 -11.53 -8.62
N ILE A 171 15.21 -11.92 -7.46
CA ILE A 171 15.42 -13.27 -6.87
C ILE A 171 14.87 -14.36 -7.78
N SER A 172 13.65 -14.14 -8.30
CA SER A 172 12.90 -15.15 -9.04
C SER A 172 13.43 -15.41 -10.46
N ASN A 173 14.18 -14.46 -11.03
CA ASN A 173 14.68 -14.54 -12.40
C ASN A 173 16.14 -15.03 -12.46
N GLU A 174 16.35 -16.33 -12.63
CA GLU A 174 17.66 -17.03 -12.64
C GLU A 174 18.68 -16.55 -13.70
N ASN A 175 18.30 -15.69 -14.66
CA ASN A 175 19.21 -15.10 -15.65
C ASN A 175 19.92 -13.88 -15.06
N ILE A 176 20.79 -14.11 -14.08
CA ILE A 176 21.54 -13.06 -13.37
C ILE A 176 22.92 -12.92 -14.02
N ASP A 177 23.05 -11.95 -14.93
CA ASP A 177 24.35 -11.34 -15.23
C ASP A 177 24.79 -10.48 -14.04
N ASP A 178 26.08 -10.52 -13.71
CA ASP A 178 26.76 -9.73 -12.65
C ASP A 178 26.43 -8.22 -12.66
N VAL A 179 25.88 -7.71 -13.76
CA VAL A 179 25.52 -6.31 -14.00
C VAL A 179 24.35 -5.82 -13.13
N LYS A 180 23.47 -6.70 -12.61
CA LYS A 180 22.37 -6.32 -11.70
C LYS A 180 22.79 -6.14 -10.23
N SER A 181 24.04 -6.47 -9.89
CA SER A 181 24.52 -6.54 -8.50
C SER A 181 24.58 -5.20 -7.79
N ASN A 182 24.88 -4.12 -8.53
CA ASN A 182 24.87 -2.74 -8.02
C ASN A 182 23.46 -2.13 -7.96
N ASP A 183 22.49 -2.73 -8.66
CA ASP A 183 21.12 -2.20 -8.74
C ASP A 183 20.34 -2.48 -7.46
N ILE A 184 20.57 -3.61 -6.77
CA ILE A 184 19.82 -3.98 -5.55
C ILE A 184 19.99 -2.90 -4.47
N VAL A 185 21.22 -2.46 -4.20
CA VAL A 185 21.47 -1.43 -3.17
C VAL A 185 20.84 -0.09 -3.57
N LEU A 186 20.85 0.26 -4.85
CA LEU A 186 20.20 1.47 -5.36
C LEU A 186 18.68 1.40 -5.22
N ILE A 187 18.08 0.29 -5.65
CA ILE A 187 16.64 0.01 -5.54
C ILE A 187 16.20 0.03 -4.07
N LEU A 188 16.97 -0.64 -3.21
CA LEU A 188 16.76 -0.68 -1.76
C LEU A 188 16.76 0.73 -1.15
N ASN A 189 17.76 1.56 -1.49
CA ASN A 189 17.81 2.93 -1.01
C ASN A 189 16.57 3.74 -1.43
N LYS A 190 16.09 3.58 -2.67
CA LYS A 190 14.87 4.27 -3.12
C LYS A 190 13.64 3.80 -2.34
N ALA A 191 13.48 2.50 -2.12
CA ALA A 191 12.39 1.94 -1.32
C ALA A 191 12.43 2.45 0.13
N GLN A 192 13.60 2.43 0.77
CA GLN A 192 13.80 2.92 2.14
C GLN A 192 13.44 4.40 2.29
N LEU A 193 13.84 5.25 1.33
CA LEU A 193 13.50 6.67 1.35
C LEU A 193 11.98 6.90 1.33
N LEU A 194 11.27 6.15 0.49
CA LEU A 194 9.81 6.23 0.37
C LEU A 194 9.12 5.69 1.63
N PHE A 195 9.51 4.52 2.13
CA PHE A 195 8.94 3.98 3.38
C PHE A 195 9.22 4.88 4.59
N ASN A 196 10.41 5.48 4.69
CA ASN A 196 10.70 6.45 5.75
C ASN A 196 9.78 7.67 5.70
N LYS A 197 9.46 8.16 4.49
CA LYS A 197 8.51 9.26 4.31
C LYS A 197 7.12 8.84 4.78
N VAL A 198 6.67 7.64 4.39
CA VAL A 198 5.39 7.07 4.83
C VAL A 198 5.34 6.92 6.36
N LEU A 199 6.33 6.29 6.98
CA LEU A 199 6.34 6.09 8.44
C LEU A 199 6.28 7.40 9.21
N LYS A 200 7.05 8.42 8.79
CA LYS A 200 7.05 9.73 9.45
C LYS A 200 5.67 10.40 9.40
N GLU A 201 5.03 10.36 8.23
CA GLU A 201 3.71 10.96 8.04
C GLU A 201 2.62 10.16 8.76
N GLN A 202 2.65 8.83 8.72
CA GLN A 202 1.71 7.97 9.43
C GLN A 202 1.78 8.16 10.95
N VAL A 203 3.00 8.22 11.51
CA VAL A 203 3.18 8.46 12.96
C VAL A 203 2.68 9.85 13.34
N ALA A 204 2.99 10.88 12.53
CA ALA A 204 2.50 12.23 12.77
C ALA A 204 0.97 12.33 12.70
N GLU A 205 0.34 11.67 11.74
CA GLU A 205 -1.12 11.62 11.61
C GLU A 205 -1.78 10.87 12.78
N LEU A 206 -1.21 9.74 13.20
CA LEU A 206 -1.67 9.00 14.38
C LEU A 206 -1.53 9.83 15.68
N ASP A 207 -0.41 10.52 15.87
CA ASP A 207 -0.21 11.35 17.05
C ASP A 207 -1.14 12.57 17.08
N ASN A 208 -1.36 13.23 15.93
CA ASN A 208 -2.32 14.32 15.81
C ASN A 208 -3.75 13.86 16.10
N PHE A 209 -4.12 12.68 15.60
CA PHE A 209 -5.41 12.06 15.88
C PHE A 209 -5.59 11.82 17.38
N ILE A 210 -4.60 11.25 18.06
CA ILE A 210 -4.65 11.02 19.51
C ILE A 210 -4.73 12.33 20.28
N PHE A 211 -3.92 13.31 19.89
CA PHE A 211 -3.88 14.62 20.52
C PHE A 211 -5.25 15.31 20.52
N SER A 212 -5.99 15.20 19.40
CA SER A 212 -7.34 15.77 19.25
C SER A 212 -8.33 15.28 20.31
N PHE A 213 -8.17 14.07 20.83
CA PHE A 213 -9.00 13.53 21.91
C PHE A 213 -8.49 13.91 23.32
N THR A 214 -7.17 14.02 23.50
CA THR A 214 -6.58 14.28 24.82
C THR A 214 -6.81 15.69 25.36
N ILE A 215 -6.96 16.69 24.48
CA ILE A 215 -7.21 18.07 24.89
C ILE A 215 -8.68 18.32 25.24
N GLY A 216 -9.58 17.41 24.88
CA GLY A 216 -11.01 17.65 24.90
C GLY A 216 -11.37 18.75 23.91
N GLU A 217 -12.47 18.58 23.19
CA GLU A 217 -13.12 19.76 22.60
C GLU A 217 -13.47 20.68 23.78
N SER A 218 -12.70 21.75 23.98
CA SER A 218 -13.14 22.83 24.85
C SER A 218 -14.48 23.31 24.30
N GLU A 219 -15.55 23.12 25.08
CA GLU A 219 -16.93 23.47 24.74
C GLU A 219 -17.18 24.97 24.47
N GLU A 220 -16.14 25.80 24.34
CA GLU A 220 -16.27 27.25 24.14
C GLU A 220 -16.49 27.68 22.69
N ASP A 221 -16.34 26.82 21.69
CA ASP A 221 -16.58 27.18 20.27
C ASP A 221 -17.94 26.73 19.71
N LYS A 222 -18.84 26.17 20.53
CA LYS A 222 -20.21 25.83 20.10
C LYS A 222 -21.15 27.03 19.90
N ASN A 223 -20.69 28.26 20.12
CA ASN A 223 -21.56 29.46 20.09
C ASN A 223 -21.30 30.49 18.99
N ASN A 224 -20.43 30.21 18.00
CA ASN A 224 -20.20 31.18 16.91
C ASN A 224 -20.12 30.59 15.49
N GLN A 225 -20.88 29.54 15.22
CA GLN A 225 -21.31 29.24 13.85
C GLN A 225 -22.80 28.97 13.82
N SER A 226 -23.56 30.00 13.47
CA SER A 226 -24.87 29.84 12.84
C SER A 226 -24.65 29.28 11.44
N GLN A 227 -24.23 28.02 11.34
CA GLN A 227 -24.24 27.29 10.08
C GLN A 227 -25.67 26.83 9.83
N SER A 228 -26.20 27.26 8.70
CA SER A 228 -27.42 26.72 8.10
C SER A 228 -27.36 25.19 8.03
N PRO A 229 -28.49 24.49 8.15
CA PRO A 229 -28.54 23.02 8.24
C PRO A 229 -28.27 22.31 6.89
N LYS A 230 -27.16 22.63 6.23
CA LYS A 230 -26.77 22.07 4.93
C LYS A 230 -25.34 21.50 4.85
N ASP A 231 -24.53 21.64 5.90
CA ASP A 231 -23.11 21.29 5.86
C ASP A 231 -22.76 20.00 6.64
N GLU A 232 -23.75 19.22 7.09
CA GLU A 232 -23.56 17.92 7.76
C GLU A 232 -23.40 16.71 6.81
N GLU A 233 -23.39 16.93 5.50
CA GLU A 233 -23.16 15.87 4.51
C GLU A 233 -21.80 16.16 3.86
N TYR A 234 -20.97 15.14 3.59
CA TYR A 234 -19.61 15.21 2.99
C TYR A 234 -18.38 15.31 3.91
N ALA A 235 -18.43 14.83 5.16
CA ALA A 235 -17.21 14.26 5.73
C ALA A 235 -16.93 12.93 5.01
N SER A 236 -16.17 12.96 3.91
CA SER A 236 -15.48 11.76 3.45
C SER A 236 -14.69 11.25 4.64
N ILE A 237 -14.98 10.04 5.13
CA ILE A 237 -14.18 9.41 6.17
C ILE A 237 -12.80 9.20 5.54
N GLU A 238 -11.90 10.17 5.70
CA GLU A 238 -10.48 9.94 5.50
C GLU A 238 -10.14 8.75 6.39
N GLU A 239 -9.68 7.67 5.78
CA GLU A 239 -9.32 6.46 6.49
C GLU A 239 -8.21 6.83 7.48
N THR A 240 -8.59 6.98 8.74
CA THR A 240 -7.69 7.51 9.75
C THR A 240 -6.56 6.52 9.98
N VAL A 241 -5.32 7.01 10.06
CA VAL A 241 -4.18 6.15 10.37
C VAL A 241 -4.37 5.52 11.74
N THR A 242 -4.41 4.19 11.78
CA THR A 242 -4.51 3.40 13.00
C THR A 242 -3.14 2.81 13.37
N PRO A 243 -2.94 2.36 14.63
CA PRO A 243 -1.71 1.66 15.02
C PRO A 243 -1.38 0.47 14.10
N SER A 244 -2.38 -0.30 13.68
CA SER A 244 -2.24 -1.41 12.74
C SER A 244 -1.68 -0.98 11.38
N VAL A 245 -2.15 0.15 10.84
CA VAL A 245 -1.66 0.68 9.56
C VAL A 245 -0.19 1.08 9.65
N VAL A 246 0.23 1.70 10.76
CA VAL A 246 1.66 2.02 10.98
C VAL A 246 2.48 0.74 11.13
N LEU A 247 1.95 -0.24 11.86
CA LEU A 247 2.61 -1.53 12.07
C LEU A 247 2.79 -2.29 10.75
N ASP A 248 1.79 -2.32 9.87
CA ASP A 248 1.90 -2.95 8.55
C ASP A 248 3.05 -2.35 7.72
N THR A 249 3.22 -1.02 7.77
CA THR A 249 4.36 -0.36 7.12
C THR A 249 5.69 -0.79 7.76
N VAL A 250 5.76 -0.87 9.09
CA VAL A 250 6.94 -1.37 9.81
C VAL A 250 7.28 -2.80 9.41
N LEU A 251 6.29 -3.70 9.31
CA LEU A 251 6.48 -5.08 8.88
C LEU A 251 7.10 -5.12 7.48
N ASN A 252 6.61 -4.29 6.55
CA ASN A 252 7.16 -4.19 5.20
C ASN A 252 8.59 -3.63 5.18
N CYS A 253 8.97 -2.76 6.12
CA CYS A 253 10.36 -2.30 6.25
C CYS A 253 11.30 -3.47 6.57
N TYR A 254 10.95 -4.32 7.54
CA TYR A 254 11.76 -5.51 7.87
C TYR A 254 11.79 -6.54 6.73
N ARG A 255 10.64 -6.78 6.09
CA ARG A 255 10.53 -7.71 4.96
C ARG A 255 11.39 -7.25 3.78
N LEU A 256 11.33 -5.97 3.42
CA LEU A 256 12.16 -5.38 2.37
C LEU A 256 13.65 -5.67 2.58
N ILE A 257 14.17 -5.43 3.80
CA ILE A 257 15.60 -5.68 4.06
C ILE A 257 15.90 -7.18 4.05
N SER A 258 15.00 -8.02 4.57
CA SER A 258 15.14 -9.47 4.53
C SER A 258 15.25 -9.98 3.09
N THR A 259 14.36 -9.54 2.22
CA THR A 259 14.36 -9.84 0.78
C THR A 259 15.62 -9.31 0.09
N ALA A 260 16.11 -8.13 0.46
CA ALA A 260 17.37 -7.63 -0.09
C ALA A 260 18.56 -8.52 0.29
N PHE A 261 18.60 -9.05 1.52
CA PHE A 261 19.62 -10.03 1.92
C PHE A 261 19.49 -11.35 1.14
N GLU A 262 18.27 -11.83 0.91
CA GLU A 262 18.02 -13.02 0.08
C GLU A 262 18.45 -12.82 -1.39
N ALA A 263 18.31 -11.60 -1.92
CA ALA A 263 18.77 -11.24 -3.25
C ALA A 263 20.29 -11.02 -3.36
N ALA A 264 21.01 -10.93 -2.24
CA ALA A 264 22.44 -10.68 -2.24
C ALA A 264 23.21 -11.95 -2.61
N ILE A 265 24.06 -11.86 -3.63
CA ILE A 265 24.86 -12.98 -4.14
C ILE A 265 26.35 -12.89 -3.74
N THR A 266 26.78 -11.76 -3.17
CA THR A 266 28.16 -11.53 -2.73
C THR A 266 28.25 -10.94 -1.32
N ASP A 267 29.34 -11.25 -0.61
CA ASP A 267 29.64 -10.66 0.71
C ASP A 267 29.72 -9.12 0.68
N PHE A 268 30.13 -8.54 -0.46
CA PHE A 268 30.17 -7.10 -0.62
C PHE A 268 28.75 -6.50 -0.61
N GLN A 269 27.80 -7.14 -1.28
CA GLN A 269 26.40 -6.70 -1.27
C GLN A 269 25.80 -6.84 0.12
N VAL A 270 26.02 -7.97 0.80
CA VAL A 270 25.54 -8.19 2.18
C VAL A 270 26.01 -7.06 3.09
N LYS A 271 27.31 -6.73 3.05
CA LYS A 271 27.86 -5.61 3.85
C LYS A 271 27.26 -4.27 3.47
N LYS A 272 27.02 -4.02 2.18
CA LYS A 272 26.42 -2.77 1.71
C LYS A 272 24.96 -2.64 2.12
N ILE A 273 24.19 -3.72 2.05
CA ILE A 273 22.81 -3.77 2.51
C ILE A 273 22.76 -3.48 4.02
N GLU A 274 23.62 -4.12 4.80
CA GLU A 274 23.73 -3.87 6.24
C GLU A 274 24.04 -2.40 6.55
N GLU A 275 25.06 -1.83 5.89
CA GLU A 275 25.47 -0.43 6.06
C GLU A 275 24.34 0.56 5.74
N VAL A 276 23.63 0.38 4.62
CA VAL A 276 22.58 1.33 4.21
C VAL A 276 21.29 1.17 5.00
N SER A 277 21.04 -0.01 5.58
CA SER A 277 19.78 -0.32 6.26
C SER A 277 19.80 -0.07 7.77
N GLU A 278 20.96 0.19 8.37
CA GLU A 278 21.12 0.31 9.82
C GLU A 278 20.21 1.38 10.42
N SER A 279 20.28 2.62 9.91
CA SER A 279 19.44 3.72 10.40
C SER A 279 17.95 3.47 10.13
N PHE A 280 17.63 2.92 8.97
CA PHE A 280 16.25 2.64 8.57
C PHE A 280 15.57 1.63 9.50
N ILE A 281 16.27 0.53 9.80
CA ILE A 281 15.76 -0.49 10.72
C ILE A 281 15.75 0.01 12.17
N SER A 282 16.71 0.85 12.58
CA SER A 282 16.68 1.48 13.91
C SER A 282 15.44 2.37 14.10
N ASP A 283 15.07 3.13 13.08
CA ASP A 283 13.86 3.96 13.09
C ASP A 283 12.60 3.09 13.15
N ALA A 284 12.50 2.06 12.30
CA ALA A 284 11.38 1.11 12.32
C ALA A 284 11.26 0.39 13.67
N ASP A 285 12.38 -0.01 14.28
CA ASP A 285 12.40 -0.65 15.60
C ASP A 285 11.87 0.29 16.69
N THR A 286 12.30 1.55 16.66
CA THR A 286 11.84 2.57 17.60
C THR A 286 10.34 2.83 17.48
N ILE A 287 9.83 2.94 16.25
CA ILE A 287 8.39 3.10 16.00
C ILE A 287 7.64 1.87 16.50
N SER A 288 8.09 0.67 16.15
CA SER A 288 7.43 -0.58 16.54
C SER A 288 7.32 -0.75 18.05
N ARG A 289 8.39 -0.44 18.80
CA ARG A 289 8.41 -0.49 20.26
C ARG A 289 7.45 0.53 20.87
N THR A 290 7.45 1.76 20.34
CA THR A 290 6.52 2.82 20.76
C THR A 290 5.06 2.40 20.52
N LEU A 291 4.77 1.73 19.40
CA LEU A 291 3.43 1.23 19.11
C LEU A 291 2.99 0.15 20.11
N LEU A 292 3.84 -0.84 20.40
CA LEU A 292 3.51 -1.90 21.36
C LEU A 292 3.31 -1.33 22.77
N GLU A 293 4.21 -0.45 23.22
CA GLU A 293 4.13 0.21 24.54
C GLU A 293 2.83 1.01 24.70
N ARG A 294 2.35 1.66 23.65
CA ARG A 294 1.16 2.53 23.69
C ARG A 294 -0.16 1.80 23.46
N PHE A 295 -0.17 0.79 22.58
CA PHE A 295 -1.41 0.21 22.02
C PHE A 295 -1.54 -1.30 22.21
N GLN A 296 -0.58 -1.98 22.86
CA GLN A 296 -0.72 -3.39 23.21
C GLN A 296 -1.00 -3.57 24.71
N ASP A 297 -0.24 -2.88 25.58
CA ASP A 297 -0.31 -3.04 27.02
C ASP A 297 -1.39 -2.15 27.67
N LYS A 298 -2.43 -2.79 28.21
CA LYS A 298 -3.53 -2.08 28.91
C LYS A 298 -3.12 -1.35 30.19
N GLU A 299 -2.07 -1.82 30.86
CA GLU A 299 -1.60 -1.22 32.12
C GLU A 299 -0.60 -0.07 31.91
N ASN A 300 0.06 -0.01 30.74
CA ASN A 300 1.08 1.00 30.41
C ASN A 300 0.60 2.05 29.40
N SER A 301 -0.55 1.84 28.74
CA SER A 301 -1.15 2.86 27.89
C SER A 301 -1.40 4.12 28.70
N LEU A 302 -0.88 5.25 28.24
CA LEU A 302 -0.98 6.57 28.86
C LEU A 302 -2.44 7.12 28.88
N GLY A 303 -3.40 6.37 29.41
CA GLY A 303 -4.84 6.67 29.34
C GLY A 303 -5.44 6.59 27.93
N ILE A 304 -4.65 6.19 26.92
CA ILE A 304 -5.08 6.11 25.51
C ILE A 304 -6.07 4.96 25.30
N ASN A 305 -5.96 3.88 26.08
CA ASN A 305 -6.84 2.72 25.96
C ASN A 305 -8.26 2.95 26.47
N ASP A 306 -8.51 4.08 27.15
CA ASP A 306 -9.85 4.53 27.52
C ASP A 306 -10.52 5.33 26.38
N ILE A 307 -9.79 5.63 25.31
CA ILE A 307 -10.33 6.21 24.08
C ILE A 307 -10.87 5.05 23.23
N ASP A 308 -12.15 4.70 23.44
CA ASP A 308 -12.87 3.61 22.74
C ASP A 308 -12.81 3.69 21.19
N VAL A 309 -12.32 4.80 20.64
CA VAL A 309 -12.24 5.07 19.20
C VAL A 309 -10.94 4.55 18.58
N ILE A 310 -9.84 4.42 19.34
CA ILE A 310 -8.55 3.98 18.81
C ILE A 310 -8.40 2.46 19.02
N PRO A 311 -8.31 1.66 17.93
CA PRO A 311 -8.15 0.23 18.07
C PRO A 311 -6.75 -0.10 18.63
N ASN A 312 -6.73 -0.99 19.61
CA ASN A 312 -5.50 -1.57 20.14
C ASN A 312 -4.92 -2.61 19.18
N LEU A 313 -3.59 -2.78 19.25
CA LEU A 313 -2.91 -3.87 18.58
C LEU A 313 -3.31 -5.20 19.21
N THR A 314 -3.61 -6.16 18.35
CA THR A 314 -3.91 -7.53 18.73
C THR A 314 -2.64 -8.30 19.08
N VAL A 315 -2.81 -9.40 19.81
CA VAL A 315 -1.70 -10.34 20.08
C VAL A 315 -1.14 -10.91 18.77
N ASP A 316 -2.01 -11.21 17.80
CA ASP A 316 -1.62 -11.73 16.48
C ASP A 316 -0.70 -10.75 15.74
N GLU A 317 -1.01 -9.45 15.77
CA GLU A 317 -0.19 -8.39 15.16
C GLU A 317 1.17 -8.24 15.85
N ALA A 318 1.21 -8.33 17.19
CA ALA A 318 2.47 -8.31 17.94
C ALA A 318 3.32 -9.55 17.66
N ASP A 319 2.70 -10.73 17.54
CA ASP A 319 3.35 -11.98 17.17
C ASP A 319 3.87 -11.95 15.74
N GLU A 320 3.14 -11.35 14.79
CA GLU A 320 3.60 -11.14 13.41
C GLU A 320 4.83 -10.25 13.36
N LEU A 321 4.88 -9.18 14.16
CA LEU A 321 6.07 -8.33 14.30
C LEU A 321 7.26 -9.11 14.86
N ARG A 322 7.05 -9.91 15.92
CA ARG A 322 8.11 -10.76 16.49
C ARG A 322 8.67 -11.71 15.43
N LEU A 323 7.80 -12.44 14.74
CA LEU A 323 8.17 -13.39 13.69
C LEU A 323 8.93 -12.70 12.55
N THR A 324 8.48 -11.51 12.16
CA THR A 324 9.12 -10.73 11.09
C THR A 324 10.52 -10.26 11.51
N LYS A 325 10.71 -9.79 12.75
CA LYS A 325 12.04 -9.42 13.29
C LYS A 325 12.98 -10.62 13.37
N ILE A 326 12.47 -11.79 13.77
CA ILE A 326 13.24 -13.04 13.82
C ILE A 326 13.70 -13.44 12.41
N THR A 327 12.81 -13.33 11.43
CA THR A 327 13.10 -13.62 10.02
C THR A 327 14.18 -12.68 9.48
N TYR A 328 14.05 -11.37 9.74
CA TYR A 328 15.07 -10.37 9.42
C TYR A 328 16.42 -10.66 10.09
N ASN A 329 16.42 -11.08 11.36
CA ASN A 329 17.67 -11.47 12.01
C ASN A 329 18.27 -12.72 11.38
N GLY A 330 17.42 -13.69 11.03
CA GLY A 330 17.80 -14.93 10.36
C GLY A 330 18.38 -14.71 8.97
N SER A 331 17.87 -13.76 8.19
CA SER A 331 18.34 -13.48 6.82
C SER A 331 19.80 -12.98 6.76
N LYS A 332 20.37 -12.54 7.89
CA LYS A 332 21.77 -12.13 8.02
C LYS A 332 22.72 -13.27 8.38
N LEU A 333 22.19 -14.43 8.79
CA LEU A 333 22.99 -15.51 9.35
C LEU A 333 23.40 -16.49 8.27
N ILE A 334 24.67 -16.92 8.32
CA ILE A 334 25.26 -17.87 7.37
C ILE A 334 25.44 -19.28 7.94
N SER A 335 25.22 -19.45 9.26
CA SER A 335 25.39 -20.71 9.96
C SER A 335 24.05 -21.28 10.40
N PHE A 336 23.83 -22.57 10.14
CA PHE A 336 22.64 -23.29 10.61
C PHE A 336 22.48 -23.23 12.14
N ASN A 337 23.56 -23.34 12.90
CA ASN A 337 23.49 -23.27 14.37
C ASN A 337 23.11 -21.88 14.86
N GLU A 338 23.60 -20.82 14.20
CA GLU A 338 23.21 -19.44 14.53
C GLU A 338 21.74 -19.21 14.21
N LEU A 339 21.26 -19.75 13.07
CA LEU A 339 19.86 -19.70 12.70
C LEU A 339 18.98 -20.41 13.73
N VAL A 340 19.34 -21.63 14.15
CA VAL A 340 18.62 -22.36 15.21
C VAL A 340 18.59 -21.55 16.51
N ASN A 341 19.73 -20.99 16.94
CA ASN A 341 19.78 -20.16 18.15
C ASN A 341 18.91 -18.90 18.04
N ASN A 342 18.83 -18.29 16.86
CA ASN A 342 17.96 -17.14 16.59
C ASN A 342 16.48 -17.52 16.74
N TRP A 343 16.08 -18.71 16.26
CA TRP A 343 14.71 -19.24 16.38
C TRP A 343 14.36 -19.75 17.78
N GLU A 344 15.31 -20.32 18.51
CA GLU A 344 15.09 -20.87 19.86
C GLU A 344 15.14 -19.82 20.98
N ASN A 345 15.51 -18.58 20.66
CA ASN A 345 15.54 -17.47 21.60
C ASN A 345 14.17 -17.29 22.29
N GLU A 346 14.13 -17.03 23.61
CA GLU A 346 12.89 -16.87 24.37
C GLU A 346 11.97 -15.77 23.85
N ASN A 347 12.54 -14.78 23.15
CA ASN A 347 11.78 -13.74 22.44
C ASN A 347 10.98 -14.27 21.23
N CYS A 348 11.14 -15.55 20.86
CA CYS A 348 10.41 -16.26 19.80
C CYS A 348 9.18 -17.03 20.30
N LYS A 349 8.84 -16.93 21.59
CA LYS A 349 7.59 -17.50 22.12
C LYS A 349 6.40 -16.73 21.53
N ILE A 350 5.90 -17.24 20.41
CA ILE A 350 4.67 -16.78 19.75
C ILE A 350 3.50 -17.50 20.42
N GLU A 351 2.56 -16.74 20.99
CA GLU A 351 1.43 -17.30 21.73
C GLU A 351 0.53 -18.15 20.83
N ALA A 352 0.42 -17.77 19.55
CA ALA A 352 -0.34 -18.53 18.54
C ALA A 352 0.21 -19.95 18.27
N PHE A 353 1.50 -20.21 18.52
CA PHE A 353 2.11 -21.53 18.37
C PHE A 353 2.09 -22.36 19.65
N ASP A 354 1.53 -21.83 20.75
CA ASP A 354 1.26 -22.58 21.98
C ASP A 354 0.00 -23.47 21.83
N ILE A 355 -0.08 -24.17 20.69
CA ILE A 355 -0.99 -25.30 20.53
C ILE A 355 -0.43 -26.38 21.44
N ASN A 356 -0.97 -26.45 22.66
CA ASN A 356 -0.84 -27.56 23.63
C ASN A 356 0.01 -28.72 23.09
N ARG A 357 1.33 -28.68 23.38
CA ARG A 357 2.27 -29.80 23.12
C ARG A 357 1.77 -31.14 23.69
N GLU A 358 0.73 -31.14 24.53
CA GLU A 358 0.05 -32.32 25.04
C GLU A 358 -0.73 -33.12 23.99
N ASN A 359 -1.20 -32.53 22.89
CA ASN A 359 -2.04 -33.24 21.91
C ASN A 359 -1.25 -34.03 20.85
N PHE A 360 0.06 -33.86 20.77
CA PHE A 360 0.94 -34.64 19.88
C PHE A 360 1.61 -35.84 20.57
N LYS A 361 1.27 -36.11 21.84
CA LYS A 361 1.62 -37.35 22.54
C LYS A 361 0.39 -38.26 22.66
N LYS A 362 -0.16 -38.72 21.54
CA LYS A 362 -1.05 -39.89 21.50
C LYS A 362 -0.76 -40.74 20.29
#